data_AF-A0A6J4E4Z1-F1
#
_entry.id   AF-A0A6J4E4Z1-F1
#
_cell.length_a   1.000
_cell.length_b   1.000
_cell.length_c   1.000
_cell.angle_alpha   90.00
_cell.angle_beta   90.00
_cell.angle_gamma   90.00
#
_symmetry.space_group_name_H-M   'P 1'
#
loop_
_entity.id
_entity.type
_entity.pdbx_description
1 polymer ?
#
loop_
_entity_poly.entity_id
_entity_poly.type
_entity_poly.pdbx_seq_one_letter_code
_entity_poly.pdbx_strand_id
1 'polypeptide(L)'
;MTPGPRISLFFAGLLAVASLCVPLAQGNTQVPEPGALLSRQDWAVPVDRGFNLYRMTPQLYRSALPDSGDLPQLQRLGVRTVVSFIKEDDANWLGDAQVQRVSIPLHADRVDDVDVLRVLRVLQRAEAQGPVLMHCKHGRDRTGLMAAMYRTVVQGWSRADALAEMKAGGFGDARLMDDAIAYVEGADIDGLRQALASGACSTRTLAACQVGRWLRATFGAQADEEVAVSGPVEEVRSDS
;
A
#
# COMPACT_ATOMS: atom_id res chain seq x y z
N MET A 1 -45.79 -72.03 -58.78
CA MET A 1 -45.58 -73.46 -58.45
C MET A 1 -44.08 -73.74 -58.47
N THR A 2 -43.58 -74.49 -57.49
CA THR A 2 -42.17 -74.84 -57.22
C THR A 2 -41.29 -73.75 -56.58
N PRO A 3 -40.22 -74.10 -55.84
CA PRO A 3 -40.27 -74.67 -54.50
C PRO A 3 -39.29 -73.96 -53.52
N GLY A 4 -39.34 -74.31 -52.21
CA GLY A 4 -38.21 -74.06 -51.30
C GLY A 4 -36.99 -74.94 -51.67
N PRO A 5 -35.87 -75.00 -50.89
CA PRO A 5 -35.83 -74.78 -49.43
C PRO A 5 -34.49 -74.26 -48.82
N ARG A 6 -34.50 -74.10 -47.47
CA ARG A 6 -33.48 -74.52 -46.47
C ARG A 6 -32.11 -73.82 -46.28
N ILE A 7 -31.87 -73.47 -45.00
CA ILE A 7 -30.70 -73.80 -44.12
C ILE A 7 -29.78 -72.66 -43.62
N SER A 8 -29.68 -72.64 -42.27
CA SER A 8 -28.63 -72.27 -41.31
C SER A 8 -28.02 -70.86 -41.19
N LEU A 9 -28.34 -70.26 -40.04
CA LEU A 9 -27.41 -69.95 -38.92
C LEU A 9 -25.97 -69.56 -39.29
N PHE A 10 -25.62 -68.29 -39.06
CA PHE A 10 -24.33 -67.90 -38.50
C PHE A 10 -24.52 -66.73 -37.53
N PHE A 11 -24.22 -67.01 -36.26
CA PHE A 11 -24.01 -66.02 -35.19
C PHE A 11 -22.55 -65.57 -35.26
N ALA A 12 -22.33 -64.27 -35.45
CA ALA A 12 -21.09 -63.56 -35.11
C ALA A 12 -21.54 -62.12 -34.84
N GLY A 13 -21.60 -61.64 -33.60
CA GLY A 13 -20.48 -61.62 -32.65
C GLY A 13 -19.69 -60.33 -32.87
N LEU A 14 -20.33 -59.16 -32.72
CA LEU A 14 -19.66 -57.87 -32.77
C LEU A 14 -19.85 -57.16 -31.42
N LEU A 15 -18.93 -57.41 -30.48
CA LEU A 15 -18.78 -56.60 -29.27
C LEU A 15 -18.27 -55.22 -29.68
N ALA A 16 -19.15 -54.23 -29.69
CA ALA A 16 -18.76 -52.83 -29.75
C ALA A 16 -18.21 -52.42 -28.37
N VAL A 17 -16.89 -52.34 -28.25
CA VAL A 17 -16.24 -51.73 -27.09
C VAL A 17 -16.37 -50.21 -27.25
N ALA A 18 -17.40 -49.63 -26.63
CA ALA A 18 -17.56 -48.20 -26.52
C ALA A 18 -16.47 -47.67 -25.58
N SER A 19 -15.38 -47.15 -26.17
CA SER A 19 -14.31 -46.48 -25.44
C SER A 19 -14.84 -45.14 -24.93
N LEU A 20 -15.31 -45.12 -23.68
CA LEU A 20 -15.60 -43.90 -22.94
C LEU A 20 -14.27 -43.14 -22.71
N CYS A 21 -13.96 -42.22 -23.62
CA CYS A 21 -13.01 -41.15 -23.35
C CYS A 21 -13.66 -40.22 -22.31
N VAL A 22 -13.42 -40.48 -21.03
CA VAL A 22 -13.68 -39.50 -19.97
C VAL A 22 -12.59 -38.44 -20.12
N PRO A 23 -12.90 -37.19 -20.50
CA PRO A 23 -11.89 -36.15 -20.47
C PRO A 23 -11.56 -35.92 -19.00
N LEU A 24 -10.33 -36.23 -18.62
CA LEU A 24 -9.77 -35.74 -17.36
C LEU A 24 -9.83 -34.22 -17.45
N ALA A 25 -10.83 -33.64 -16.78
CA ALA A 25 -10.86 -32.21 -16.49
C ALA A 25 -9.55 -31.92 -15.75
N GLN A 26 -8.58 -31.35 -16.47
CA GLN A 26 -7.43 -30.73 -15.87
C GLN A 26 -8.00 -29.58 -15.03
N GLY A 27 -8.24 -29.86 -13.75
CA GLY A 27 -8.47 -28.83 -12.76
C GLY A 27 -7.26 -27.92 -12.86
N ASN A 28 -7.47 -26.75 -13.44
CA ASN A 28 -6.47 -25.71 -13.53
C ASN A 28 -6.34 -25.15 -12.11
N THR A 29 -5.64 -25.88 -11.24
CA THR A 29 -5.18 -25.37 -9.96
C THR A 29 -4.03 -24.42 -10.25
N GLN A 30 -4.37 -23.26 -10.84
CA GLN A 30 -3.53 -22.09 -10.68
C GLN A 30 -3.61 -21.72 -9.21
N VAL A 31 -2.66 -22.23 -8.44
CA VAL A 31 -2.24 -21.57 -7.21
C VAL A 31 -1.90 -20.14 -7.63
N PRO A 32 -2.55 -19.09 -7.10
CA PRO A 32 -2.13 -17.73 -7.38
C PRO A 32 -0.69 -17.60 -6.86
N GLU A 33 0.26 -17.40 -7.77
CA GLU A 33 1.64 -17.06 -7.41
C GLU A 33 1.61 -15.77 -6.56
N PRO A 34 2.16 -15.76 -5.34
CA PRO A 34 2.24 -14.56 -4.53
C PRO A 34 3.31 -13.64 -5.14
N GLY A 35 2.87 -12.60 -5.84
CA GLY A 35 3.74 -11.52 -6.31
C GLY A 35 3.75 -11.36 -7.83
N ALA A 36 2.69 -10.75 -8.38
CA ALA A 36 2.83 -10.11 -9.67
C ALA A 36 3.98 -9.10 -9.60
N LEU A 37 5.01 -9.28 -10.43
CA LEU A 37 6.19 -8.41 -10.50
C LEU A 37 5.73 -6.98 -10.74
N LEU A 38 5.85 -6.13 -9.73
CA LEU A 38 5.53 -4.71 -9.85
C LEU A 38 6.39 -4.10 -10.96
N SER A 39 5.74 -3.37 -11.85
CA SER A 39 6.42 -2.72 -12.96
C SER A 39 6.87 -1.32 -12.54
N ARG A 40 7.78 -0.72 -13.31
CA ARG A 40 8.11 0.71 -13.13
C ARG A 40 6.89 1.64 -13.30
N GLN A 41 5.79 1.15 -13.88
CA GLN A 41 4.56 1.94 -14.03
C GLN A 41 3.83 2.12 -12.70
N ASP A 42 4.13 1.27 -11.70
CA ASP A 42 3.56 1.34 -10.35
C ASP A 42 4.33 2.32 -9.44
N TRP A 43 5.48 2.80 -9.91
CA TRP A 43 6.31 3.75 -9.18
C TRP A 43 5.69 5.15 -9.17
N ALA A 44 6.17 5.98 -8.25
CA ALA A 44 5.71 7.35 -8.10
C ALA A 44 5.94 8.13 -9.41
N VAL A 45 4.89 8.81 -9.87
CA VAL A 45 4.89 9.54 -11.14
C VAL A 45 5.33 10.99 -10.89
N PRO A 46 6.31 11.53 -11.67
CA PRO A 46 6.74 12.92 -11.50
C PRO A 46 5.59 13.88 -11.81
N VAL A 47 5.36 14.84 -10.92
CA VAL A 47 4.40 15.94 -11.10
C VAL A 47 5.14 17.24 -11.33
N ASP A 48 6.16 17.52 -10.52
CA ASP A 48 7.04 18.68 -10.67
C ASP A 48 8.48 18.32 -10.28
N ARG A 49 9.42 18.52 -11.20
CA ARG A 49 10.83 18.21 -10.94
C ARG A 49 11.55 19.32 -10.19
N GLY A 50 11.01 20.55 -10.13
CA GLY A 50 11.65 21.71 -9.50
C GLY A 50 11.92 21.49 -8.00
N PHE A 51 10.95 20.90 -7.29
CA PHE A 51 11.06 20.55 -5.88
C PHE A 51 10.82 19.05 -5.62
N ASN A 52 11.17 18.21 -6.60
CA ASN A 52 11.13 16.76 -6.48
C ASN A 52 9.73 16.21 -6.10
N LEU A 53 8.64 16.79 -6.63
CA LEU A 53 7.26 16.39 -6.37
C LEU A 53 6.85 15.20 -7.24
N TYR A 54 6.45 14.12 -6.58
CA TYR A 54 5.93 12.90 -7.21
C TYR A 54 4.62 12.48 -6.57
N ARG A 55 3.72 11.91 -7.38
CA ARG A 55 2.49 11.27 -6.93
C ARG A 55 2.75 9.78 -6.71
N MET A 56 2.58 9.30 -5.47
CA MET A 56 2.72 7.87 -5.13
C MET A 56 1.40 7.12 -5.28
N THR A 57 0.31 7.73 -4.83
CA THR A 57 -1.07 7.26 -4.96
C THR A 57 -1.96 8.47 -5.31
N PRO A 58 -3.25 8.30 -5.63
CA PRO A 58 -4.15 9.45 -5.78
C PRO A 58 -4.20 10.37 -4.55
N GLN A 59 -3.98 9.81 -3.35
CA GLN A 59 -4.08 10.50 -2.07
C GLN A 59 -2.72 10.86 -1.44
N LEU A 60 -1.60 10.35 -1.95
CA LEU A 60 -0.28 10.55 -1.35
C LEU A 60 0.73 11.09 -2.36
N TYR A 61 1.32 12.23 -2.00
CA TYR A 61 2.42 12.88 -2.71
C TYR A 61 3.68 12.89 -1.84
N ARG A 62 4.83 12.89 -2.50
CA ARG A 62 6.15 13.05 -1.88
C ARG A 62 6.90 14.21 -2.53
N SER A 63 7.65 15.00 -1.76
CA SER A 63 8.49 16.08 -2.33
C SER A 63 9.75 16.39 -1.53
N ALA A 64 10.61 17.24 -2.11
CA ALA A 64 11.54 18.08 -1.36
C ALA A 64 10.80 19.24 -0.68
N LEU A 65 11.53 20.12 0.01
CA LEU A 65 10.96 21.28 0.68
C LEU A 65 10.31 22.22 -0.35
N PRO A 66 8.97 22.43 -0.31
CA PRO A 66 8.32 23.39 -1.17
C PRO A 66 8.62 24.83 -0.75
N ASP A 67 8.37 25.77 -1.65
CA ASP A 67 8.31 27.19 -1.35
C ASP A 67 6.92 27.79 -1.59
N SER A 68 6.77 29.10 -1.37
CA SER A 68 5.48 29.79 -1.52
C SER A 68 4.98 29.83 -2.97
N GLY A 69 5.87 29.68 -3.95
CA GLY A 69 5.54 29.55 -5.38
C GLY A 69 4.93 28.20 -5.74
N ASP A 70 5.20 27.16 -4.95
CA ASP A 70 4.65 25.81 -5.17
C ASP A 70 3.22 25.65 -4.60
N LEU A 71 2.83 26.49 -3.64
CA LEU A 71 1.53 26.41 -2.96
C LEU A 71 0.32 26.38 -3.92
N PRO A 72 0.23 27.21 -4.98
CA PRO A 72 -0.88 27.14 -5.94
C PRO A 72 -0.96 25.79 -6.67
N GLN A 73 0.17 25.09 -6.89
CA GLN A 73 0.15 23.74 -7.46
C GLN A 73 -0.39 22.74 -6.45
N LEU A 74 0.05 22.80 -5.19
CA LEU A 74 -0.42 21.92 -4.11
C LEU A 74 -1.93 22.10 -3.84
N GLN A 75 -2.43 23.33 -3.90
CA GLN A 75 -3.86 23.63 -3.81
C GLN A 75 -4.66 23.04 -4.97
N ARG A 76 -4.16 23.12 -6.21
CA ARG A 76 -4.81 22.47 -7.37
C ARG A 76 -4.81 20.95 -7.28
N LEU A 77 -3.79 20.36 -6.65
CA LEU A 77 -3.74 18.93 -6.35
C LEU A 77 -4.66 18.54 -5.19
N GLY A 78 -5.27 19.51 -4.50
CA GLY A 78 -6.19 19.30 -3.39
C GLY A 78 -5.50 18.85 -2.11
N VAL A 79 -4.20 19.15 -1.93
CA VAL A 79 -3.46 18.77 -0.71
C VAL A 79 -4.12 19.43 0.51
N ARG A 80 -4.54 18.59 1.46
CA ARG A 80 -5.18 19.00 2.72
C ARG A 80 -4.26 18.87 3.91
N THR A 81 -3.27 17.99 3.85
CA THR A 81 -2.31 17.78 4.93
C THR A 81 -0.88 17.78 4.41
N VAL A 82 0.01 18.48 5.10
CA VAL A 82 1.45 18.49 4.86
C VAL A 82 2.14 17.85 6.06
N VAL A 83 2.90 16.78 5.81
CA VAL A 83 3.70 16.05 6.78
C VAL A 83 5.18 16.36 6.55
N SER A 84 5.81 17.01 7.52
CA SER A 84 7.20 17.46 7.41
C SER A 84 8.13 16.64 8.29
N PHE A 85 9.25 16.20 7.70
CA PHE A 85 10.30 15.45 8.38
C PHE A 85 11.50 16.31 8.80
N ILE A 86 11.41 17.62 8.64
CA ILE A 86 12.45 18.59 9.02
C ILE A 86 12.02 19.39 10.26
N LYS A 87 12.94 20.20 10.80
CA LYS A 87 12.68 20.99 12.03
C LYS A 87 12.05 22.34 11.71
N GLU A 88 12.32 22.84 10.52
CA GLU A 88 11.80 24.09 10.00
C GLU A 88 10.28 24.00 9.85
N ASP A 89 9.58 25.05 10.29
CA ASP A 89 8.13 25.12 10.20
C ASP A 89 7.69 25.53 8.78
N ASP A 90 6.78 24.76 8.20
CA ASP A 90 6.15 25.02 6.90
C ASP A 90 5.25 26.24 6.89
N ALA A 91 4.93 26.83 8.05
CA ALA A 91 4.20 28.10 8.14
C ALA A 91 4.83 29.20 7.25
N ASN A 92 6.15 29.17 7.07
CA ASN A 92 6.88 30.15 6.27
C ASN A 92 6.47 30.17 4.80
N TRP A 93 6.12 29.01 4.22
CA TRP A 93 5.74 28.90 2.81
C TRP A 93 4.24 28.66 2.60
N LEU A 94 3.56 28.07 3.60
CA LEU A 94 2.11 27.88 3.58
C LEU A 94 1.33 29.17 3.84
N GLY A 95 1.87 30.11 4.61
CA GLY A 95 1.16 31.33 4.99
C GLY A 95 -0.19 31.01 5.64
N ASP A 96 -1.26 31.65 5.14
CA ASP A 96 -2.64 31.48 5.62
C ASP A 96 -3.40 30.33 4.93
N ALA A 97 -2.71 29.44 4.21
CA ALA A 97 -3.35 28.30 3.56
C ALA A 97 -4.05 27.41 4.60
N GLN A 98 -5.29 27.01 4.32
CA GLN A 98 -6.06 26.08 5.14
C GLN A 98 -5.60 24.63 4.92
N VAL A 99 -4.33 24.37 5.21
CA VAL A 99 -3.68 23.08 5.10
C VAL A 99 -3.24 22.66 6.49
N GLN A 100 -3.61 21.44 6.87
CA GLN A 100 -3.19 20.89 8.14
C GLN A 100 -1.69 20.56 8.11
N ARG A 101 -0.93 21.14 9.05
CA ARG A 101 0.51 20.89 9.21
C ARG A 101 0.74 19.82 10.26
N VAL A 102 1.54 18.82 9.93
CA VAL A 102 1.99 17.78 10.86
C VAL A 102 3.52 17.71 10.82
N SER A 103 4.17 18.15 11.89
CA SER A 103 5.63 18.10 12.00
C SER A 103 6.05 16.85 12.77
N ILE A 104 6.90 16.03 12.14
CA ILE A 104 7.54 14.86 12.73
C ILE A 104 9.03 14.94 12.37
N PRO A 105 9.84 15.75 13.07
CA PRO A 105 11.25 15.92 12.71
C PRO A 105 12.01 14.59 12.85
N LEU A 106 12.69 14.18 11.79
CA LEU A 106 13.46 12.94 11.73
C LEU A 106 14.92 13.20 11.36
N HIS A 107 15.77 12.28 11.79
CA HIS A 107 17.16 12.14 11.38
C HIS A 107 17.32 10.73 10.80
N ALA A 108 17.74 10.59 9.53
CA ALA A 108 17.72 9.31 8.82
C ALA A 108 18.56 8.22 9.50
N ASP A 109 19.72 8.61 10.05
CA ASP A 109 20.64 7.77 10.82
C ASP A 109 20.09 7.27 12.17
N ARG A 110 18.91 7.75 12.59
CA ARG A 110 18.30 7.46 13.89
C ARG A 110 16.85 7.01 13.82
N VAL A 111 16.29 6.82 12.63
CA VAL A 111 14.93 6.34 12.48
C VAL A 111 14.82 4.91 13.04
N ASP A 112 13.82 4.69 13.88
CA ASP A 112 13.46 3.38 14.39
C ASP A 112 12.01 2.99 14.01
N ASP A 113 11.60 1.79 14.40
CA ASP A 113 10.26 1.26 14.11
C ASP A 113 9.15 2.11 14.73
N VAL A 114 9.40 2.79 15.86
CA VAL A 114 8.42 3.65 16.52
C VAL A 114 8.15 4.88 15.65
N ASP A 115 9.21 5.48 15.09
CA ASP A 115 9.10 6.60 14.17
C ASP A 115 8.37 6.21 12.88
N VAL A 116 8.73 5.06 12.29
CA VAL A 116 8.03 4.54 11.10
C VAL A 116 6.55 4.33 11.36
N LEU A 117 6.20 3.61 12.44
CA LEU A 117 4.80 3.37 12.81
C LEU A 117 4.05 4.68 13.09
N ARG A 118 4.70 5.69 13.69
CA ARG A 118 4.11 7.01 13.91
C ARG A 118 3.78 7.67 12.57
N VAL A 119 4.73 7.73 11.63
CA VAL A 119 4.52 8.34 10.32
C VAL A 119 3.43 7.60 9.54
N LEU A 120 3.48 6.27 9.46
CA LEU A 120 2.50 5.49 8.70
C LEU A 120 1.07 5.69 9.21
N ARG A 121 0.88 5.78 10.52
CA ARG A 121 -0.45 6.11 11.11
C ARG A 121 -0.92 7.51 10.78
N VAL A 122 -0.01 8.48 10.79
CA VAL A 122 -0.32 9.86 10.39
C VAL A 122 -0.75 9.90 8.93
N LEU A 123 -0.02 9.22 8.04
CA LEU A 123 -0.37 9.15 6.62
C LEU A 123 -1.74 8.51 6.41
N GLN A 124 -2.01 7.34 7.01
CA GLN A 124 -3.32 6.67 6.89
C GLN A 124 -4.48 7.56 7.36
N ARG A 125 -4.31 8.26 8.49
CA ARG A 125 -5.35 9.18 9.01
C ARG A 125 -5.53 10.41 8.14
N ALA A 126 -4.43 10.98 7.66
CA ALA A 126 -4.48 12.17 6.81
C ALA A 126 -5.09 11.84 5.44
N GLU A 127 -4.74 10.69 4.84
CA GLU A 127 -5.29 10.24 3.54
C GLU A 127 -6.81 10.05 3.58
N ALA A 128 -7.37 9.67 4.75
CA ALA A 128 -8.81 9.59 4.96
C ALA A 128 -9.51 10.96 4.97
N GLN A 129 -8.76 12.05 5.23
CA GLN A 129 -9.29 13.42 5.23
C GLN A 129 -9.08 14.13 3.89
N GLY A 130 -8.15 13.65 3.07
CA GLY A 130 -7.87 14.11 1.72
C GLY A 130 -6.42 13.89 1.29
N PRO A 131 -6.01 14.42 0.13
CA PRO A 131 -4.64 14.26 -0.35
C PRO A 131 -3.58 14.83 0.60
N VAL A 132 -2.48 14.08 0.76
CA VAL A 132 -1.40 14.34 1.70
C VAL A 132 -0.10 14.58 0.94
N LEU A 133 0.66 15.57 1.35
CA LEU A 133 2.05 15.74 0.95
C LEU A 133 2.96 15.36 2.11
N MET A 134 3.92 14.46 1.89
CA MET A 134 5.03 14.27 2.82
C MET A 134 6.35 14.78 2.22
N HIS A 135 7.17 15.47 3.02
CA HIS A 135 8.43 16.01 2.52
C HIS A 135 9.54 16.05 3.57
N CYS A 136 10.76 16.17 3.06
CA CYS A 136 11.93 16.53 3.85
C CYS A 136 12.68 17.66 3.13
N LYS A 137 13.97 17.88 3.43
CA LYS A 137 14.75 18.93 2.75
C LYS A 137 14.92 18.69 1.24
N HIS A 138 15.37 17.49 0.87
CA HIS A 138 15.67 17.15 -0.54
C HIS A 138 14.68 16.14 -1.14
N GLY A 139 13.74 15.63 -0.34
CA GLY A 139 12.73 14.68 -0.80
C GLY A 139 13.25 13.30 -1.21
N ARG A 140 14.51 12.98 -0.90
CA ARG A 140 15.14 11.70 -1.28
C ARG A 140 15.37 10.75 -0.10
N ASP A 141 15.94 11.26 0.99
CA ASP A 141 16.47 10.46 2.10
C ASP A 141 15.37 10.06 3.11
N ARG A 142 15.07 10.90 4.12
CA ARG A 142 13.95 10.66 5.07
C ARG A 142 12.60 10.39 4.38
N THR A 143 12.30 11.14 3.33
CA THR A 143 11.08 10.92 2.52
C THR A 143 11.14 9.59 1.76
N GLY A 144 12.31 9.20 1.25
CA GLY A 144 12.48 7.90 0.60
C GLY A 144 12.33 6.74 1.57
N LEU A 145 12.87 6.86 2.79
CA LEU A 145 12.67 5.89 3.86
C LEU A 145 11.16 5.71 4.12
N MET A 146 10.46 6.80 4.44
CA MET A 146 9.04 6.71 4.78
C MET A 146 8.18 6.27 3.59
N ALA A 147 8.53 6.67 2.36
CA ALA A 147 7.90 6.17 1.15
C ALA A 147 8.11 4.66 0.95
N ALA A 148 9.33 4.16 1.11
CA ALA A 148 9.64 2.73 0.99
C ALA A 148 8.91 1.91 2.06
N MET A 149 8.88 2.40 3.30
CA MET A 149 8.12 1.75 4.37
C MET A 149 6.61 1.80 4.14
N TYR A 150 6.09 2.86 3.53
CA TYR A 150 4.70 2.91 3.10
C TYR A 150 4.42 1.84 2.02
N ARG A 151 5.27 1.74 0.98
CA ARG A 151 5.14 0.70 -0.06
C ARG A 151 5.11 -0.71 0.56
N THR A 152 6.03 -1.02 1.47
CA THR A 152 6.15 -2.38 2.03
C THR A 152 5.07 -2.68 3.08
N VAL A 153 4.85 -1.79 4.05
CA VAL A 153 3.97 -2.04 5.19
C VAL A 153 2.51 -1.81 4.83
N VAL A 154 2.19 -0.74 4.09
CA VAL A 154 0.80 -0.36 3.77
C VAL A 154 0.35 -0.99 2.45
N GLN A 155 1.16 -0.94 1.39
CA GLN A 155 0.77 -1.44 0.07
C GLN A 155 1.19 -2.89 -0.19
N GLY A 156 1.89 -3.53 0.75
CA GLY A 156 2.27 -4.93 0.63
C GLY A 156 3.40 -5.21 -0.35
N TRP A 157 4.11 -4.19 -0.85
CA TRP A 157 5.22 -4.39 -1.78
C TRP A 157 6.33 -5.23 -1.16
N SER A 158 7.08 -5.94 -2.00
CA SER A 158 8.30 -6.56 -1.54
C SER A 158 9.32 -5.50 -1.14
N ARG A 159 10.19 -5.82 -0.18
CA ARG A 159 11.32 -4.95 0.19
C ARG A 159 12.18 -4.60 -1.04
N ALA A 160 12.40 -5.58 -1.92
CA ALA A 160 13.21 -5.39 -3.12
C ALA A 160 12.58 -4.35 -4.06
N ASP A 161 11.26 -4.41 -4.28
CA ASP A 161 10.57 -3.46 -5.16
C ASP A 161 10.55 -2.04 -4.58
N ALA A 162 10.32 -1.92 -3.28
CA ALA A 162 10.36 -0.63 -2.58
C ALA A 162 11.77 0.00 -2.64
N LEU A 163 12.82 -0.81 -2.44
CA LEU A 163 14.21 -0.36 -2.59
C LEU A 163 14.56 -0.02 -4.04
N ALA A 164 14.01 -0.76 -5.01
CA ALA A 164 14.22 -0.48 -6.43
C ALA A 164 13.61 0.88 -6.81
N GLU A 165 12.39 1.17 -6.38
CA GLU A 165 11.77 2.49 -6.54
C GLU A 165 12.61 3.56 -5.83
N MET A 166 12.98 3.33 -4.57
CA MET A 166 13.75 4.31 -3.79
C MET A 166 15.09 4.67 -4.44
N LYS A 167 15.82 3.66 -4.97
CA LYS A 167 17.16 3.84 -5.56
C LYS A 167 17.11 4.35 -7.01
N ALA A 168 16.08 3.98 -7.79
CA ALA A 168 16.03 4.23 -9.23
C ALA A 168 14.81 5.04 -9.71
N GLY A 169 13.93 5.50 -8.81
CA GLY A 169 12.73 6.27 -9.12
C GLY A 169 12.97 7.72 -9.53
N GLY A 170 14.22 8.16 -9.62
CA GLY A 170 14.57 9.51 -10.06
C GLY A 170 14.48 10.59 -8.97
N PHE A 171 14.46 10.20 -7.70
CA PHE A 171 14.37 11.12 -6.55
C PHE A 171 15.71 11.77 -6.18
N GLY A 172 16.82 11.24 -6.68
CA GLY A 172 18.17 11.69 -6.35
C GLY A 172 19.18 10.54 -6.43
N ASP A 173 20.43 10.82 -6.04
CA ASP A 173 21.50 9.84 -5.99
C ASP A 173 21.32 8.87 -4.81
N ALA A 174 21.35 7.56 -5.10
CA ALA A 174 21.25 6.48 -4.11
C ALA A 174 22.30 6.56 -3.01
N ARG A 175 23.51 7.05 -3.33
CA ARG A 175 24.63 7.20 -2.38
C ARG A 175 24.38 8.23 -1.29
N LEU A 176 23.33 9.03 -1.43
CA LEU A 176 22.94 10.06 -0.46
C LEU A 176 21.76 9.59 0.41
N MET A 177 21.49 8.28 0.41
CA MET A 177 20.36 7.64 1.09
C MET A 177 20.80 6.37 1.83
N ASP A 178 22.10 6.21 2.12
CA ASP A 178 22.66 4.97 2.67
C ASP A 178 22.01 4.57 4.00
N ASP A 179 21.80 5.52 4.92
CA ASP A 179 21.13 5.27 6.20
C ASP A 179 19.68 4.80 6.01
N ALA A 180 18.95 5.46 5.11
CA ALA A 180 17.58 5.11 4.79
C ALA A 180 17.47 3.74 4.10
N ILE A 181 18.40 3.42 3.21
CA ILE A 181 18.51 2.12 2.55
C ILE A 181 18.81 1.03 3.60
N ALA A 182 19.78 1.27 4.48
CA ALA A 182 20.16 0.32 5.52
C ALA A 182 19.00 0.01 6.47
N TYR A 183 18.20 1.02 6.86
CA TYR A 183 16.99 0.79 7.65
C TYR A 183 16.00 -0.12 6.92
N VAL A 184 15.64 0.20 5.67
CA VAL A 184 14.66 -0.59 4.90
C VAL A 184 15.15 -2.03 4.66
N GLU A 185 16.46 -2.21 4.48
CA GLU A 185 17.10 -3.51 4.34
C GLU A 185 16.99 -4.34 5.63
N GLY A 186 17.16 -3.72 6.80
CA GLY A 186 17.14 -4.38 8.10
C GLY A 186 15.77 -4.48 8.79
N ALA A 187 14.74 -3.74 8.33
CA ALA A 187 13.46 -3.64 9.01
C ALA A 187 12.67 -4.96 9.02
N ASP A 188 12.06 -5.30 10.17
CA ASP A 188 11.10 -6.39 10.32
C ASP A 188 9.73 -5.96 9.77
N ILE A 189 9.50 -6.20 8.48
CA ILE A 189 8.29 -5.76 7.77
C ILE A 189 7.04 -6.44 8.34
N ASP A 190 7.11 -7.71 8.73
CA ASP A 190 5.95 -8.42 9.25
C ASP A 190 5.62 -7.98 10.67
N GLY A 191 6.64 -7.75 11.50
CA GLY A 191 6.46 -7.12 12.82
C GLY A 191 5.84 -5.73 12.70
N LEU A 192 6.29 -4.90 11.74
CA LEU A 192 5.74 -3.57 11.49
C LEU A 192 4.28 -3.62 11.02
N ARG A 193 3.92 -4.55 10.13
CA ARG A 193 2.52 -4.78 9.70
C ARG A 193 1.63 -5.17 10.87
N GLN A 194 2.09 -6.10 11.71
CA GLN A 194 1.35 -6.54 12.89
C GLN A 194 1.20 -5.40 13.91
N ALA A 195 2.24 -4.61 14.14
CA ALA A 195 2.19 -3.46 15.03
C ALA A 195 1.29 -2.33 14.49
N LEU A 196 1.26 -2.13 13.17
CA LEU A 196 0.36 -1.17 12.54
C LEU A 196 -1.10 -1.61 12.70
N ALA A 197 -1.41 -2.89 12.41
CA ALA A 197 -2.76 -3.44 12.51
C ALA A 197 -3.30 -3.53 13.94
N SER A 198 -2.44 -3.89 14.91
CA SER A 198 -2.84 -3.99 16.33
C SER A 198 -2.85 -2.65 17.07
N GLY A 199 -2.27 -1.60 16.48
CA GLY A 199 -2.05 -0.32 17.15
C GLY A 199 -0.87 -0.32 18.14
N ALA A 200 -0.09 -1.40 18.22
CA ALA A 200 1.11 -1.48 19.07
C ALA A 200 2.19 -0.48 18.62
N CYS A 201 2.84 0.23 19.55
CA CYS A 201 3.75 1.31 19.14
C CYS A 201 5.14 0.88 18.67
N SER A 202 5.48 -0.38 18.87
CA SER A 202 6.73 -0.94 18.43
C SER A 202 6.47 -2.37 18.01
N THR A 203 7.38 -2.90 17.20
CA THR A 203 7.54 -4.33 16.94
C THR A 203 7.86 -5.13 18.21
N ARG A 204 8.24 -4.46 19.32
CA ARG A 204 8.47 -5.07 20.63
C ARG A 204 7.19 -5.14 21.47
N THR A 205 6.94 -6.30 22.07
CA THR A 205 5.71 -6.69 22.80
C THR A 205 5.36 -5.85 24.03
N LEU A 206 6.24 -4.96 24.51
CA LEU A 206 6.07 -4.22 25.78
C LEU A 206 6.02 -2.69 25.65
N ALA A 207 5.83 -2.14 24.44
CA ALA A 207 5.73 -0.69 24.25
C ALA A 207 4.26 -0.21 24.29
N ALA A 208 3.75 0.13 25.49
CA ALA A 208 2.48 0.85 25.64
C ALA A 208 2.62 2.31 25.19
N CYS A 209 1.61 2.91 24.56
CA CYS A 209 1.82 4.14 23.81
C CYS A 209 0.74 5.21 23.87
N GLN A 210 1.21 6.46 23.95
CA GLN A 210 0.43 7.68 23.95
C GLN A 210 0.13 8.25 22.54
N VAL A 211 0.52 7.56 21.46
CA VAL A 211 0.34 8.02 20.06
C VAL A 211 -1.14 8.24 19.72
N GLY A 212 -2.06 7.41 20.22
CA GLY A 212 -3.50 7.61 20.01
C GLY A 212 -4.05 8.90 20.63
N ARG A 213 -3.43 9.44 21.68
CA ARG A 213 -3.80 10.74 22.25
C ARG A 213 -3.31 11.89 21.37
N TRP A 214 -2.07 11.79 20.90
CA TRP A 214 -1.50 12.78 19.98
C TRP A 214 -2.24 12.82 18.64
N LEU A 215 -2.50 11.66 18.02
CA LEU A 215 -3.22 11.61 16.75
C LEU A 215 -4.65 12.16 16.84
N ARG A 216 -5.37 11.93 17.96
CA ARG A 216 -6.68 12.57 18.20
C ARG A 216 -6.58 14.08 18.39
N ALA A 217 -5.53 14.56 19.03
CA ALA A 217 -5.28 16.00 19.14
C ALA A 217 -4.94 16.62 17.77
N THR A 218 -4.25 15.88 16.91
CA THR A 218 -3.86 16.33 15.57
C THR A 218 -5.03 16.30 14.58
N PHE A 219 -5.82 15.22 14.55
CA PHE A 219 -6.83 14.97 13.50
C PHE A 219 -8.29 15.03 13.98
N GLY A 220 -8.54 15.25 15.27
CA GLY A 220 -9.88 15.19 15.86
C GLY A 220 -10.33 13.78 16.24
N ALA A 221 -11.46 13.66 16.96
CA ALA A 221 -11.99 12.39 17.48
C ALA A 221 -12.82 11.57 16.47
N GLN A 222 -13.13 12.12 15.28
CA GLN A 222 -14.09 11.54 14.33
C GLN A 222 -13.54 10.40 13.46
N ALA A 223 -12.25 10.05 13.58
CA ALA A 223 -11.61 9.06 12.69
C ALA A 223 -11.86 7.59 13.08
N ASP A 224 -12.46 7.32 14.25
CA ASP A 224 -12.56 5.96 14.80
C ASP A 224 -13.97 5.31 14.63
N GLU A 225 -14.98 6.01 14.12
CA GLU A 225 -16.39 5.55 14.18
C GLU A 225 -16.94 4.90 12.89
N GLU A 226 -16.34 5.14 11.72
CA GLU A 226 -16.92 4.68 10.44
C GLU A 226 -16.50 3.25 10.00
N VAL A 227 -15.66 2.55 10.76
CA VAL A 227 -15.18 1.19 10.41
C VAL A 227 -15.96 0.08 11.13
N ALA A 228 -16.92 0.43 11.99
CA ALA A 228 -17.61 -0.55 12.84
C ALA A 228 -19.14 -0.57 12.69
N VAL A 229 -19.71 -0.52 11.48
CA VAL A 229 -21.09 -1.00 11.26
C VAL A 229 -21.23 -1.68 9.89
N SER A 230 -20.93 -2.97 9.84
CA SER A 230 -21.61 -3.89 8.92
C SER A 230 -21.68 -5.27 9.58
N GLY A 231 -22.48 -5.35 10.66
CA GLY A 231 -23.02 -6.61 11.16
C GLY A 231 -24.27 -7.01 10.36
N PRO A 232 -24.64 -8.31 10.33
CA PRO A 232 -25.59 -8.84 9.37
C PRO A 232 -27.02 -8.41 9.69
N VAL A 233 -27.76 -8.07 8.64
CA VAL A 233 -29.21 -7.87 8.66
C VAL A 233 -29.88 -9.21 8.98
N GLU A 234 -30.60 -9.24 10.10
CA GLU A 234 -31.41 -10.39 10.53
C GLU A 234 -32.63 -10.55 9.59
N GLU A 235 -32.70 -11.70 8.95
CA GLU A 235 -33.75 -12.10 8.02
C GLU A 235 -35.06 -12.36 8.80
N VAL A 236 -36.03 -11.45 8.65
CA VAL A 236 -37.39 -11.60 9.16
C VAL A 236 -38.07 -12.76 8.42
N ARG A 237 -38.25 -13.89 9.12
CA ARG A 237 -39.12 -14.97 8.67
C ARG A 237 -40.58 -14.58 8.90
N SER A 238 -41.31 -14.41 7.80
CA SER A 238 -42.75 -14.60 7.75
C SER A 238 -43.07 -16.09 7.80
N ASP A 239 -43.94 -16.54 8.70
CA ASP A 239 -45.15 -17.27 8.29
C ASP A 239 -46.01 -17.71 9.49
N SER A 240 -47.32 -17.51 9.28
CA SER A 240 -48.50 -18.21 9.84
C SER A 240 -48.86 -18.04 11.32
#